data_AF-X0UCH7-F1
#
_entry.id   AF-X0UCH7-F1
#
_cell.length_a   1.000
_cell.length_b   1.000
_cell.length_c   1.000
_cell.angle_alpha   90.00
_cell.angle_beta   90.00
_cell.angle_gamma   90.00
#
_symmetry.space_group_name_H-M   'P 1'
#
loop_
_entity.id
_entity.type
_entity.pdbx_description
1 polymer ?
#
loop_
_entity_poly.entity_id
_entity_poly.type
_entity_poly.pdbx_seq_one_letter_code
_entity_poly.pdbx_strand_id
1 'polypeptide(L)'
;QNNTNFNVGPREKTQNILNIQPVVPFSLGDDWNLITRTIVPVISQPAFFDGQDRKNGLGDTLFTGFISPTNRDKWIRRTWLWGVGPAVLLPTSTNDRLGSGEWGAGPSAVFLTMPGRWVIGSLFNNVWSFTDDKDVNQFTWQYFVNYNLDDGWYLSSAPIITANWKADSDDTWTVPFGGGVGKIFRIGNQPINVSAATYYNAEKPDFGADWQARLQVQFLFPK
;
A
#
# COMPACT_ATOMS: atom_id res chain seq x y z
N GLN A 1 6.55 5.93 -3.92
CA GLN A 1 5.27 6.59 -3.58
C GLN A 1 5.44 7.34 -2.27
N ASN A 2 5.27 8.65 -2.25
CA ASN A 2 5.28 9.44 -1.02
C ASN A 2 3.84 9.69 -0.54
N ASN A 3 3.56 9.38 0.72
CA ASN A 3 2.33 9.75 1.40
C ASN A 3 2.65 10.84 2.42
N THR A 4 2.06 12.01 2.24
CA THR A 4 2.11 13.12 3.17
C THR A 4 0.82 13.12 3.97
N ASN A 5 0.94 12.83 5.26
CA ASN A 5 -0.18 12.74 6.20
C ASN A 5 -0.21 14.02 7.02
N PHE A 6 -1.34 14.74 6.96
CA PHE A 6 -1.55 16.01 7.64
C PHE A 6 -2.24 15.80 8.98
N ASN A 7 -1.97 16.69 9.93
CA ASN A 7 -2.59 16.68 11.26
C ASN A 7 -2.36 15.38 12.04
N VAL A 8 -1.15 14.84 12.01
CA VAL A 8 -0.79 13.61 12.75
C VAL A 8 -0.37 13.97 14.17
N GLY A 9 -0.86 13.20 15.14
CA GLY A 9 -0.51 13.32 16.55
C GLY A 9 -1.23 14.46 17.28
N PRO A 10 -1.07 14.55 18.62
CA PRO A 10 -1.70 15.59 19.45
C PRO A 10 -1.34 17.03 19.08
N ARG A 11 -0.30 17.21 18.24
CA ARG A 11 0.24 18.49 17.82
C ARG A 11 -0.05 18.81 16.36
N GLU A 12 -0.87 17.98 15.72
CA GLU A 12 -1.35 18.15 14.34
C GLU A 12 -0.22 18.41 13.33
N LYS A 13 0.88 17.66 13.41
CA LYS A 13 2.05 17.89 12.56
C LYS A 13 2.03 17.01 11.32
N THR A 14 2.75 17.44 10.29
CA THR A 14 2.90 16.65 9.05
C THR A 14 3.89 15.51 9.23
N GLN A 15 3.45 14.31 8.84
CA GLN A 15 4.25 13.09 8.68
C GLN A 15 4.45 12.80 7.19
N ASN A 16 5.62 12.29 6.81
CA ASN A 16 5.89 11.82 5.46
C ASN A 16 6.32 10.36 5.49
N ILE A 17 5.76 9.56 4.58
CA ILE A 17 6.11 8.15 4.39
C ILE A 17 6.42 7.93 2.91
N LEU A 18 7.70 7.77 2.58
CA LEU A 18 8.17 7.41 1.25
C LEU A 18 8.29 5.89 1.15
N ASN A 19 7.38 5.26 0.44
CA ASN A 19 7.43 3.84 0.13
C ASN A 19 8.24 3.59 -1.15
N ILE A 20 9.29 2.78 -1.02
CA ILE A 20 10.04 2.20 -2.14
C ILE A 20 9.47 0.80 -2.39
N GLN A 21 8.96 0.54 -3.60
CA GLN A 21 8.09 -0.60 -3.86
C GLN A 21 8.43 -1.35 -5.15
N PRO A 22 9.52 -2.14 -5.19
CA PRO A 22 9.77 -3.03 -6.31
C PRO A 22 8.65 -4.10 -6.40
N VAL A 23 8.17 -4.32 -7.62
CA VAL A 23 7.26 -5.42 -7.97
C VAL A 23 7.88 -6.20 -9.10
N VAL A 24 8.18 -7.48 -8.88
CA VAL A 24 8.92 -8.31 -9.84
C VAL A 24 8.13 -9.59 -10.15
N PRO A 25 7.67 -9.78 -11.39
CA PRO A 25 6.98 -11.00 -11.80
C PRO A 25 7.94 -12.06 -12.36
N PHE A 26 7.95 -13.23 -11.75
CA PHE A 26 8.65 -14.44 -12.19
C PHE A 26 7.64 -15.43 -12.78
N SER A 27 7.99 -16.07 -13.89
CA SER A 27 7.17 -17.16 -14.44
C SER A 27 7.51 -18.46 -13.72
N LEU A 28 6.47 -19.18 -13.28
CA LEU A 28 6.56 -20.48 -12.64
C LEU A 28 5.94 -21.53 -13.57
N GLY A 29 6.79 -22.09 -14.44
CA GLY A 29 6.31 -22.90 -15.57
C GLY A 29 5.48 -22.05 -16.54
N ASP A 30 4.61 -22.72 -17.30
CA ASP A 30 3.84 -22.08 -18.38
C ASP A 30 2.57 -21.37 -17.88
N ASP A 31 2.09 -21.77 -16.70
CA ASP A 31 0.72 -21.57 -16.27
C ASP A 31 0.54 -20.59 -15.11
N TRP A 32 1.63 -20.26 -14.42
CA TRP A 32 1.60 -19.49 -13.18
C TRP A 32 2.69 -18.43 -13.17
N ASN A 33 2.40 -17.32 -12.50
CA ASN A 33 3.37 -16.29 -12.14
C ASN A 33 3.50 -16.23 -10.62
N LEU A 34 4.72 -16.04 -10.15
CA LEU A 34 5.02 -15.52 -8.82
C LEU A 34 5.30 -14.03 -8.94
N ILE A 35 4.43 -13.20 -8.38
CA ILE A 35 4.60 -11.76 -8.32
C ILE A 35 5.09 -11.41 -6.93
N THR A 36 6.33 -10.97 -6.81
CA THR A 36 6.87 -10.49 -5.54
C THR A 36 6.69 -8.98 -5.43
N ARG A 37 6.38 -8.52 -4.22
CA ARG A 37 6.27 -7.10 -3.88
C ARG A 37 6.98 -6.89 -2.56
N THR A 38 7.89 -5.92 -2.52
CA THR A 38 8.55 -5.50 -1.26
C THR A 38 8.21 -4.04 -1.04
N ILE A 39 7.80 -3.65 0.16
CA ILE A 39 7.52 -2.26 0.53
C ILE A 39 8.50 -1.88 1.63
N VAL A 40 9.42 -0.98 1.31
CA VAL A 40 10.37 -0.41 2.28
C VAL A 40 9.95 1.04 2.56
N PRO A 41 9.40 1.34 3.75
CA PRO A 41 8.99 2.69 4.11
C PRO A 41 10.17 3.49 4.70
N VAL A 42 10.43 4.67 4.14
CA VAL A 42 11.28 5.72 4.73
C VAL A 42 10.37 6.76 5.36
N ILE A 43 10.42 6.90 6.68
CA ILE A 43 9.43 7.63 7.46
C ILE A 43 10.07 8.86 8.09
N SER A 44 9.36 9.99 8.03
CA SER A 44 9.62 11.19 8.83
C SER A 44 8.46 11.41 9.80
N GLN A 45 8.67 10.98 11.04
CA GLN A 45 7.69 10.98 12.12
C GLN A 45 7.80 12.25 12.97
N PRO A 46 6.77 13.10 13.05
CA PRO A 46 6.78 14.25 13.94
C PRO A 46 6.84 13.84 15.41
N ALA A 47 7.25 14.78 16.25
CA ALA A 47 7.13 14.67 17.70
C ALA A 47 5.66 14.61 18.13
N PHE A 48 5.34 13.69 19.04
CA PHE A 48 4.02 13.51 19.65
C PHE A 48 3.90 14.25 20.98
N PHE A 49 4.98 14.32 21.74
CA PHE A 49 5.02 14.95 23.07
C PHE A 49 6.08 16.05 23.16
N ASP A 50 6.04 16.87 24.20
CA ASP A 50 7.07 17.86 24.47
C ASP A 50 8.38 17.21 24.92
N GLY A 51 9.51 17.82 24.55
CA GLY A 51 10.84 17.23 24.74
C GLY A 51 11.19 16.11 23.76
N GLN A 52 10.29 15.76 22.82
CA GLN A 52 10.54 14.75 21.80
C GLN A 52 10.93 15.38 20.47
N ASP A 53 11.94 14.82 19.80
CA ASP A 53 12.34 15.24 18.46
C ASP A 53 11.61 14.47 17.35
N ARG A 54 11.61 15.05 16.14
CA ARG A 54 11.25 14.37 14.90
C ARG A 54 12.21 13.19 14.67
N LYS A 55 11.66 12.03 14.28
CA LYS A 55 12.47 10.86 13.93
C LYS A 55 12.37 10.59 12.44
N ASN A 56 13.51 10.32 11.83
CA ASN A 56 13.62 9.94 10.43
C ASN A 56 14.33 8.60 10.37
N GLY A 57 13.87 7.70 9.51
CA GLY A 57 14.49 6.39 9.37
C GLY A 57 13.62 5.41 8.59
N LEU A 58 14.01 4.14 8.61
CA LEU A 58 13.21 3.07 8.03
C LEU A 58 12.14 2.64 9.02
N GLY A 59 10.96 2.29 8.48
CA GLY A 59 9.99 1.45 9.17
C GLY A 59 10.17 -0.03 8.81
N ASP A 60 9.23 -0.85 9.26
CA ASP A 60 9.25 -2.28 8.96
C ASP A 60 8.94 -2.56 7.50
N THR A 61 9.64 -3.54 6.92
CA THR A 61 9.52 -3.89 5.50
C THR A 61 8.42 -4.93 5.34
N LEU A 62 7.48 -4.68 4.44
CA LEU A 62 6.44 -5.67 4.10
C LEU A 62 6.79 -6.34 2.77
N PHE A 63 7.01 -7.66 2.82
CA PHE A 63 7.11 -8.51 1.64
C PHE A 63 5.78 -9.19 1.37
N THR A 64 5.42 -9.38 0.11
CA THR A 64 4.26 -10.16 -0.30
C THR A 64 4.59 -10.95 -1.57
N GLY A 65 4.24 -12.23 -1.59
CA GLY A 65 4.32 -13.07 -2.78
C GLY A 65 2.93 -13.48 -3.23
N PHE A 66 2.59 -13.25 -4.50
CA PHE A 66 1.32 -13.68 -5.08
C PHE A 66 1.56 -14.76 -6.13
N ILE A 67 0.89 -15.89 -5.99
CA ILE A 67 0.71 -16.85 -7.07
C ILE A 67 -0.52 -16.43 -7.86
N SER A 68 -0.36 -16.24 -9.16
CA SER A 68 -1.40 -15.76 -10.08
C SER A 68 -1.36 -16.55 -11.39
N PRO A 69 -2.51 -16.93 -11.98
CA PRO A 69 -2.53 -17.64 -13.25
C PRO A 69 -2.10 -16.73 -14.42
N THR A 70 -1.38 -17.28 -15.39
CA THR A 70 -1.01 -16.60 -16.65
C THR A 70 -2.16 -16.63 -17.66
N ASN A 71 -2.89 -17.74 -17.74
CA ASN A 71 -3.93 -17.98 -18.73
C ASN A 71 -5.30 -17.47 -18.27
N ARG A 72 -6.00 -16.74 -19.15
CA ARG A 72 -7.38 -16.25 -18.96
C ARG A 72 -8.40 -17.36 -18.69
N ASP A 73 -8.17 -18.58 -19.17
CA ASP A 73 -9.06 -19.71 -18.89
C ASP A 73 -9.09 -20.08 -17.39
N LYS A 74 -8.03 -19.72 -16.65
CA LYS A 74 -7.92 -19.91 -15.20
C LYS A 74 -8.38 -18.69 -14.40
N TRP A 75 -8.84 -17.63 -15.06
CA TRP A 75 -9.41 -16.45 -14.41
C TRP A 75 -10.86 -16.72 -14.02
N ILE A 76 -11.28 -16.16 -12.89
CA ILE A 76 -12.66 -16.34 -12.41
C ILE A 76 -13.60 -15.72 -13.44
N ARG A 77 -14.54 -16.53 -13.96
CA ARG A 77 -15.45 -16.14 -15.06
C ARG A 77 -14.71 -15.54 -16.28
N ARG A 78 -13.44 -15.95 -16.52
CA ARG A 78 -12.56 -15.47 -17.62
C ARG A 78 -12.30 -13.96 -17.66
N THR A 79 -12.64 -13.25 -16.59
CA THR A 79 -12.64 -11.76 -16.53
C THR A 79 -11.92 -11.23 -15.31
N TRP A 80 -11.86 -12.01 -14.24
CA TRP A 80 -11.25 -11.65 -12.98
C TRP A 80 -9.89 -12.34 -12.81
N LEU A 81 -8.83 -11.55 -12.94
CA LEU A 81 -7.48 -11.92 -12.53
C LEU A 81 -7.46 -11.97 -11.00
N TRP A 82 -6.74 -12.93 -10.45
CA TRP A 82 -6.60 -13.09 -9.02
C TRP A 82 -5.19 -13.54 -8.67
N GLY A 83 -4.76 -13.25 -7.46
CA GLY A 83 -3.53 -13.78 -6.90
C GLY A 83 -3.66 -13.95 -5.40
N VAL A 84 -3.03 -14.98 -4.85
CA VAL A 84 -3.01 -15.24 -3.40
C VAL A 84 -1.61 -15.64 -2.97
N GLY A 85 -1.28 -15.36 -1.72
CA GLY A 85 -0.05 -15.87 -1.12
C GLY A 85 0.29 -15.16 0.18
N PRO A 86 1.50 -15.40 0.71
CA PRO A 86 1.89 -14.89 2.01
C PRO A 86 2.29 -13.41 1.95
N ALA A 87 1.99 -12.70 3.03
CA ALA A 87 2.61 -11.45 3.42
C ALA A 87 3.52 -11.70 4.62
N VAL A 88 4.68 -11.07 4.64
CA VAL A 88 5.69 -11.20 5.70
C VAL A 88 6.19 -9.81 6.07
N LEU A 89 6.04 -9.46 7.34
CA LEU A 89 6.56 -8.23 7.94
C LEU A 89 7.95 -8.52 8.52
N LEU A 90 8.92 -7.71 8.11
CA LEU A 90 10.31 -7.81 8.50
C LEU A 90 10.66 -6.64 9.45
N PRO A 91 11.31 -6.90 10.59
CA PRO A 91 11.65 -5.88 11.58
C PRO A 91 12.87 -5.05 11.15
N THR A 92 12.71 -4.29 10.07
CA THR A 92 13.77 -3.42 9.53
C THR A 92 13.69 -1.99 10.05
N SER A 93 12.73 -1.70 10.93
CA SER A 93 12.60 -0.36 11.50
C SER A 93 13.85 0.04 12.28
N THR A 94 14.29 1.27 12.04
CA THR A 94 15.50 1.82 12.68
C THR A 94 15.23 2.43 14.07
N ASN A 95 13.96 2.50 14.46
CA ASN A 95 13.52 3.06 15.73
C ASN A 95 12.11 2.58 16.05
N ASP A 96 11.81 2.32 17.33
CA ASP A 96 10.49 1.85 17.80
C ASP A 96 9.32 2.79 17.49
N ARG A 97 9.58 4.05 17.12
CA ARG A 97 8.54 5.00 16.70
C ARG A 97 8.21 4.93 15.20
N LEU A 98 8.96 4.13 14.44
CA LEU A 98 8.85 4.02 12.98
C LEU A 98 8.31 2.66 12.52
N GLY A 99 8.24 1.69 13.43
CA GLY A 99 7.70 0.35 13.18
C GLY A 99 7.47 -0.38 14.49
N SER A 100 6.81 -1.53 14.44
CA SER A 100 6.71 -2.41 15.60
C SER A 100 8.07 -3.01 15.94
N GLY A 101 8.93 -3.26 14.94
CA GLY A 101 10.18 -3.99 15.15
C GLY A 101 9.96 -5.49 15.32
N GLU A 102 8.79 -5.99 14.91
CA GLU A 102 8.38 -7.38 15.07
C GLU A 102 8.42 -8.13 13.75
N TRP A 103 8.75 -9.42 13.83
CA TRP A 103 8.41 -10.32 12.73
C TRP A 103 6.92 -10.60 12.71
N GLY A 104 6.35 -10.59 11.51
CA GLY A 104 4.96 -10.96 11.31
C GLY A 104 4.70 -11.65 9.98
N ALA A 105 3.59 -12.37 9.90
CA ALA A 105 3.16 -13.00 8.67
C ALA A 105 1.63 -13.13 8.61
N GLY A 106 1.11 -13.36 7.41
CA GLY A 106 -0.28 -13.74 7.22
C GLY A 106 -0.68 -13.78 5.75
N PRO A 107 -1.96 -13.96 5.44
CA PRO A 107 -2.43 -14.13 4.07
C PRO A 107 -2.59 -12.78 3.36
N SER A 108 -2.37 -12.81 2.04
CA SER A 108 -2.74 -11.74 1.13
C SER A 108 -3.46 -12.30 -0.09
N ALA A 109 -4.39 -11.50 -0.61
CA ALA A 109 -5.15 -11.82 -1.81
C ALA A 109 -5.38 -10.55 -2.62
N VAL A 110 -5.37 -10.69 -3.95
CA VAL A 110 -5.68 -9.63 -4.89
C VAL A 110 -6.64 -10.15 -5.95
N PHE A 111 -7.61 -9.32 -6.33
CA PHE A 111 -8.55 -9.59 -7.40
C PHE A 111 -8.72 -8.34 -8.24
N LEU A 112 -8.71 -8.46 -9.56
CA LEU A 112 -8.97 -7.34 -10.45
C LEU A 112 -9.62 -7.76 -11.75
N THR A 113 -10.30 -6.81 -12.37
CA THR A 113 -10.86 -6.94 -13.71
C THR A 113 -10.64 -5.64 -14.49
N MET A 114 -10.62 -5.74 -15.81
CA MET A 114 -10.31 -4.62 -16.70
C MET A 114 -11.33 -4.48 -17.85
N PRO A 115 -12.62 -4.20 -17.56
CA PRO A 115 -13.63 -4.05 -18.60
C PRO A 115 -13.51 -2.70 -19.32
N GLY A 116 -13.24 -2.75 -20.63
CA GLY A 116 -13.14 -1.54 -21.46
C GLY A 116 -12.04 -0.61 -20.97
N ARG A 117 -12.42 0.59 -20.52
CA ARG A 117 -11.49 1.62 -20.00
C ARG A 117 -11.26 1.53 -18.48
N TRP A 118 -11.93 0.64 -17.78
CA TRP A 118 -11.83 0.52 -16.33
C TRP A 118 -10.74 -0.47 -15.92
N VAL A 119 -10.09 -0.20 -14.79
CA VAL A 119 -9.31 -1.16 -14.01
C VAL A 119 -9.85 -1.12 -12.59
N ILE A 120 -10.46 -2.21 -12.15
CA ILE A 120 -11.14 -2.29 -10.85
C ILE A 120 -10.58 -3.49 -10.11
N GLY A 121 -10.24 -3.31 -8.84
CA GLY A 121 -9.79 -4.42 -8.02
C GLY A 121 -9.73 -4.12 -6.53
N SER A 122 -9.33 -5.15 -5.79
CA SER A 122 -9.12 -5.09 -4.35
C SER A 122 -7.94 -5.97 -3.96
N LEU A 123 -7.14 -5.46 -3.05
CA LEU A 123 -6.03 -6.16 -2.41
C LEU A 123 -6.27 -6.19 -0.91
N PHE A 124 -6.16 -7.38 -0.32
CA PHE A 124 -6.31 -7.64 1.09
C PHE A 124 -5.02 -8.20 1.66
N ASN A 125 -4.72 -7.85 2.89
CA ASN A 125 -3.65 -8.46 3.68
C ASN A 125 -4.04 -8.40 5.16
N ASN A 126 -3.80 -9.48 5.91
CA ASN A 126 -3.79 -9.43 7.36
C ASN A 126 -2.48 -10.01 7.87
N VAL A 127 -1.78 -9.28 8.74
CA VAL A 127 -0.49 -9.69 9.32
C VAL A 127 -0.61 -9.80 10.82
N TRP A 128 -0.13 -10.90 11.38
CA TRP A 128 0.05 -11.08 12.83
C TRP A 128 1.54 -11.09 13.16
N SER A 129 1.94 -10.50 14.29
CA SER A 129 3.28 -10.77 14.83
C SER A 129 3.35 -12.18 15.42
N PHE A 130 4.56 -12.72 15.45
CA PHE A 130 4.87 -14.00 16.10
C PHE A 130 6.12 -13.93 16.97
N THR A 131 6.57 -12.71 17.29
CA THR A 131 7.63 -12.43 18.26
C THR A 131 6.97 -11.80 19.50
N ASP A 132 7.49 -12.11 20.68
CA ASP A 132 6.78 -11.92 21.97
C ASP A 132 6.86 -10.48 22.52
N ASP A 133 7.52 -9.54 21.83
CA ASP A 133 7.79 -8.20 22.36
C ASP A 133 6.60 -7.24 22.16
N LYS A 134 5.99 -7.23 20.97
CA LYS A 134 4.78 -6.43 20.67
C LYS A 134 3.78 -7.23 19.85
N ASP A 135 2.51 -7.17 20.26
CA ASP A 135 1.40 -7.77 19.53
C ASP A 135 0.98 -6.90 18.33
N VAL A 136 1.19 -7.43 17.12
CA VAL A 136 0.69 -6.85 15.87
C VAL A 136 -0.44 -7.71 15.36
N ASN A 137 -1.58 -7.08 15.04
CA ASN A 137 -2.61 -7.69 14.21
C ASN A 137 -3.19 -6.61 13.30
N GLN A 138 -2.66 -6.52 12.09
CA GLN A 138 -2.92 -5.43 11.17
C GLN A 138 -3.59 -5.94 9.91
N PHE A 139 -4.82 -5.49 9.67
CA PHE A 139 -5.53 -5.64 8.41
C PHE A 139 -5.27 -4.44 7.51
N THR A 140 -5.18 -4.70 6.21
CA THR A 140 -5.21 -3.69 5.16
C THR A 140 -6.11 -4.15 4.02
N TRP A 141 -6.92 -3.23 3.52
CA TRP A 141 -7.71 -3.39 2.31
C TRP A 141 -7.50 -2.19 1.41
N GLN A 142 -6.94 -2.42 0.23
CA GLN A 142 -6.82 -1.42 -0.82
C GLN A 142 -7.79 -1.79 -1.94
N TYR A 143 -8.90 -1.06 -2.06
CA TYR A 143 -9.62 -1.06 -3.33
C TYR A 143 -8.93 -0.10 -4.29
N PHE A 144 -9.03 -0.38 -5.59
CA PHE A 144 -8.54 0.53 -6.62
C PHE A 144 -9.48 0.54 -7.81
N VAL A 145 -9.82 1.75 -8.24
CA VAL A 145 -10.66 2.01 -9.40
C VAL A 145 -9.92 3.03 -10.25
N ASN A 146 -9.57 2.65 -11.48
CA ASN A 146 -8.99 3.55 -12.47
C ASN A 146 -9.88 3.61 -13.70
N TYR A 147 -10.07 4.81 -14.22
CA TYR A 147 -10.73 5.04 -15.50
C TYR A 147 -9.72 5.66 -16.46
N ASN A 148 -9.35 4.90 -17.49
CA ASN A 148 -8.38 5.32 -18.48
C ASN A 148 -9.03 6.32 -19.46
N LEU A 149 -8.38 7.47 -19.62
CA LEU A 149 -8.69 8.51 -20.59
C LEU A 149 -7.73 8.38 -21.78
N ASP A 150 -7.88 9.26 -22.77
CA ASP A 150 -6.98 9.29 -23.92
C ASP A 150 -5.61 9.89 -23.53
N ASP A 151 -4.62 9.70 -24.41
CA ASP A 151 -3.25 10.21 -24.23
C ASP A 151 -2.55 9.80 -22.92
N GLY A 152 -2.92 8.62 -22.41
CA GLY A 152 -2.31 8.01 -21.22
C GLY A 152 -2.74 8.61 -19.89
N TRP A 153 -3.68 9.56 -19.89
CA TRP A 153 -4.27 10.09 -18.67
C TRP A 153 -5.25 9.09 -18.04
N TYR A 154 -5.42 9.15 -16.72
CA TYR A 154 -6.43 8.39 -16.03
C TYR A 154 -6.89 9.08 -14.75
N LEU A 155 -8.14 8.81 -14.36
CA LEU A 155 -8.68 9.13 -13.04
C LEU A 155 -8.52 7.90 -12.15
N SER A 156 -8.23 8.12 -10.86
CA SER A 156 -7.95 7.04 -9.92
C SER A 156 -8.56 7.28 -8.56
N SER A 157 -9.07 6.24 -7.93
CA SER A 157 -9.32 6.19 -6.49
C SER A 157 -8.72 4.89 -5.97
N ALA A 158 -7.72 4.98 -5.09
CA ALA A 158 -7.07 3.82 -4.51
C ALA A 158 -6.65 4.05 -3.04
N PRO A 159 -7.59 4.42 -2.14
CA PRO A 159 -7.29 4.54 -0.73
C PRO A 159 -6.96 3.17 -0.12
N ILE A 160 -6.30 3.20 1.03
CA ILE A 160 -5.94 2.00 1.79
C ILE A 160 -6.66 2.10 3.12
N ILE A 161 -7.66 1.24 3.30
CA ILE A 161 -8.37 1.06 4.56
C ILE A 161 -7.50 0.17 5.44
N THR A 162 -7.41 0.49 6.72
CA THR A 162 -6.62 -0.27 7.69
C THR A 162 -7.42 -0.55 8.94
N ALA A 163 -7.17 -1.71 9.56
CA ALA A 163 -7.66 -2.02 10.90
C ALA A 163 -6.51 -2.53 11.78
N ASN A 164 -6.29 -1.91 12.93
CA ASN A 164 -5.43 -2.43 13.99
C ASN A 164 -6.31 -3.15 15.00
N TRP A 165 -6.37 -4.47 14.94
CA TRP A 165 -7.23 -5.28 15.81
C TRP A 165 -6.76 -5.34 17.26
N LYS A 166 -5.60 -4.76 17.58
CA LYS A 166 -5.06 -4.64 18.93
C LYS A 166 -5.28 -3.26 19.54
N ALA A 167 -5.80 -2.30 18.78
CA ALA A 167 -6.20 -1.00 19.30
C ALA A 167 -7.56 -1.08 20.02
N ASP A 168 -7.86 -0.06 20.80
CA ASP A 168 -9.19 0.12 21.38
C ASP A 168 -10.25 0.26 20.27
N SER A 169 -11.52 0.03 20.59
CA SER A 169 -12.60 -0.04 19.59
C SER A 169 -12.69 1.23 18.73
N ASP A 170 -12.45 2.38 19.35
CA ASP A 170 -12.60 3.70 18.73
C ASP A 170 -11.35 4.09 17.92
N ASP A 171 -10.23 3.37 18.09
CA ASP A 171 -8.95 3.57 17.40
C ASP A 171 -8.63 2.46 16.39
N THR A 172 -9.58 1.53 16.18
CA THR A 172 -9.34 0.33 15.38
C THR A 172 -9.13 0.68 13.90
N TRP A 173 -9.93 1.59 13.35
CA TRP A 173 -10.07 1.75 11.90
C TRP A 173 -9.44 3.03 11.37
N THR A 174 -8.95 2.97 10.13
CA THR A 174 -8.74 4.17 9.30
C THR A 174 -9.39 3.93 7.96
N VAL A 175 -10.34 4.80 7.58
CA VAL A 175 -11.16 4.66 6.38
C VAL A 175 -11.02 5.92 5.51
N PRO A 176 -10.11 5.92 4.52
CA PRO A 176 -9.93 7.04 3.62
C PRO A 176 -10.89 6.98 2.44
N PHE A 177 -11.35 8.16 2.00
CA PHE A 177 -12.02 8.35 0.72
C PHE A 177 -11.37 9.48 -0.06
N GLY A 178 -11.32 9.32 -1.38
CA GLY A 178 -10.75 10.33 -2.25
C GLY A 178 -10.26 9.73 -3.54
N GLY A 179 -9.45 10.49 -4.26
CA GLY A 179 -8.98 10.11 -5.57
C GLY A 179 -8.00 11.12 -6.12
N GLY A 180 -7.70 10.96 -7.40
CA GLY A 180 -6.66 11.71 -8.05
C GLY A 180 -6.57 11.42 -9.52
N VAL A 181 -5.49 11.93 -10.09
CA VAL A 181 -5.19 11.82 -11.52
C VAL A 181 -3.80 11.23 -11.69
N GLY A 182 -3.60 10.54 -12.80
CA GLY A 182 -2.27 10.11 -13.20
C GLY A 182 -2.10 10.14 -14.70
N LYS A 183 -0.85 10.01 -15.11
CA LYS A 183 -0.44 9.98 -16.50
C LYS A 183 0.64 8.95 -16.72
N ILE A 184 0.41 8.09 -17.70
CA ILE A 184 1.40 7.18 -18.24
C ILE A 184 1.97 7.82 -19.50
N PHE A 185 3.28 7.98 -19.55
CA PHE A 185 4.00 8.50 -20.70
C PHE A 185 5.33 7.76 -20.86
N ARG A 186 6.06 8.04 -21.94
CA ARG A 186 7.37 7.44 -22.20
C ARG A 186 8.43 8.52 -22.28
N ILE A 187 9.59 8.26 -21.69
CA ILE A 187 10.83 9.01 -21.95
C ILE A 187 11.78 8.04 -22.68
N GLY A 188 11.99 8.27 -23.97
CA GLY A 188 12.63 7.28 -24.84
C GLY A 188 11.87 5.95 -24.80
N ASN A 189 12.58 4.87 -24.45
CA ASN A 189 11.99 3.53 -24.35
C ASN A 189 11.41 3.20 -22.96
N GLN A 190 11.55 4.10 -21.97
CA GLN A 190 11.13 3.85 -20.60
C GLN A 190 9.71 4.36 -20.37
N PRO A 191 8.70 3.49 -20.15
CA PRO A 191 7.39 3.91 -19.70
C PRO A 191 7.45 4.32 -18.22
N ILE A 192 6.82 5.45 -17.92
CA ILE A 192 6.77 6.07 -16.60
C ILE A 192 5.32 6.40 -16.30
N ASN A 193 4.87 6.03 -15.09
CA ASN A 193 3.59 6.43 -14.55
C ASN A 193 3.81 7.44 -13.42
N VAL A 194 3.15 8.59 -13.51
CA VAL A 194 3.14 9.61 -12.46
C VAL A 194 1.71 9.87 -12.03
N SER A 195 1.46 9.91 -10.72
CA SER A 195 0.13 10.22 -10.20
C SER A 195 0.17 11.06 -8.93
N ALA A 196 -0.93 11.78 -8.73
CA ALA A 196 -1.21 12.58 -7.55
C ALA A 196 -2.65 12.30 -7.10
N ALA A 197 -2.84 12.08 -5.80
CA ALA A 197 -4.16 11.83 -5.22
C ALA A 197 -4.26 12.44 -3.82
N THR A 198 -5.48 12.74 -3.40
CA THR A 198 -5.79 13.22 -2.04
C THR A 198 -6.89 12.37 -1.44
N TYR A 199 -6.77 12.08 -0.15
CA TYR A 199 -7.71 11.28 0.61
C TYR A 199 -8.05 11.96 1.94
N TYR A 200 -9.32 11.91 2.32
CA TYR A 200 -9.81 12.30 3.64
C TYR A 200 -10.14 11.06 4.44
N ASN A 201 -9.67 10.96 5.68
CA ASN A 201 -9.99 9.87 6.58
C ASN A 201 -11.33 10.16 7.25
N ALA A 202 -12.39 9.50 6.77
CA ALA A 202 -13.73 9.63 7.34
C ALA A 202 -13.84 8.96 8.72
N GLU A 203 -13.02 7.95 8.95
CA GLU A 203 -12.78 7.30 10.23
C GLU A 203 -11.26 7.23 10.44
N LYS A 204 -10.80 7.50 11.65
CA LYS A 204 -9.39 7.45 12.02
C LYS A 204 -9.24 7.28 13.54
N PRO A 205 -8.09 6.76 14.01
CA PRO A 205 -7.73 6.86 15.43
C PRO A 205 -7.58 8.32 15.86
N ASP A 206 -7.66 8.59 17.16
CA ASP A 206 -7.61 9.93 17.77
C ASP A 206 -6.45 10.78 17.25
N PHE A 207 -5.28 10.15 17.10
CA PHE A 207 -4.04 10.79 16.66
C PHE A 207 -3.68 10.50 15.20
N GLY A 208 -4.60 9.90 14.45
CA GLY A 208 -4.49 9.65 13.03
C GLY A 208 -4.57 10.94 12.20
N ALA A 209 -4.08 10.87 10.97
CA ALA A 209 -4.16 11.98 10.02
C ALA A 209 -5.60 12.28 9.61
N ASP A 210 -5.96 13.54 9.39
CA ASP A 210 -7.24 13.90 8.77
C ASP A 210 -7.20 13.70 7.26
N TRP A 211 -6.10 14.15 6.66
CA TRP A 211 -5.90 14.19 5.22
C TRP A 211 -4.59 13.52 4.83
N GLN A 212 -4.59 12.90 3.67
CA GLN A 212 -3.41 12.34 3.03
C GLN A 212 -3.29 12.88 1.61
N ALA A 213 -2.13 13.42 1.26
CA ALA A 213 -1.72 13.61 -0.14
C ALA A 213 -0.75 12.50 -0.55
N ARG A 214 -0.96 11.93 -1.72
CA ARG A 214 -0.11 10.87 -2.28
C ARG A 214 0.46 11.30 -3.62
N LEU A 215 1.78 11.26 -3.71
CA LEU A 215 2.52 11.45 -4.96
C LEU A 215 3.23 10.15 -5.31
N GLN A 216 3.12 9.70 -6.55
CA GLN A 216 3.74 8.46 -7.00
C GLN A 216 4.45 8.68 -8.34
N VAL A 217 5.64 8.12 -8.42
CA VAL A 217 6.36 7.88 -9.67
C VAL A 217 6.66 6.40 -9.72
N GLN A 218 6.35 5.77 -10.83
CA GLN A 218 6.57 4.35 -11.06
C GLN A 218 7.23 4.16 -12.43
N PHE A 219 8.35 3.46 -12.42
CA PHE A 219 9.05 3.03 -13.62
C PHE A 219 8.56 1.63 -13.98
N LEU A 220 8.08 1.46 -15.21
CA LEU A 220 7.62 0.17 -15.71
C LEU A 220 8.73 -0.44 -16.56
N PHE A 221 9.26 -1.58 -16.16
CA PHE A 221 10.30 -2.28 -16.92
C PHE A 221 9.63 -3.40 -17.73
N PRO A 222 9.31 -3.18 -19.01
CA PRO A 222 8.81 -4.25 -19.86
C PRO A 222 9.87 -5.35 -19.99
N LYS A 223 9.41 -6.61 -20.06
CA LYS A 223 10.26 -7.74 -20.47
C LYS A 223 10.58 -7.65 -21.96
#